data_AF-A0A0W0ZTQ1-F1
#
_entry.id   AF-A0A0W0ZTQ1-F1
#
_cell.length_a   1.000
_cell.length_b   1.000
_cell.length_c   1.000
_cell.angle_alpha   90.00
_cell.angle_beta   90.00
_cell.angle_gamma   90.00
#
_symmetry.space_group_name_H-M   'P 1'
#
loop_
_entity.id
_entity.type
_entity.pdbx_description
1 polymer ?
#
loop_
_entity_poly.entity_id
_entity_poly.type
_entity_poly.pdbx_seq_one_letter_code
_entity_poly.pdbx_strand_id
1 'polypeptide(L)'
;MSASETEIIDILEQAKVIPMLKEYLRFNNFNLEVEDGGICAGLAAVFCKYALEEREEKFFAMLDLLHKKGLDIKNQKNQGDQSEDLSQLNSFIAEILLAFLPQKFNTKLSQDDNGKLVKILIENEKESKIKETKSMTLQYNLGLTASPSVWTQIFKKFKNIDGCAMTITSPTHSIAVFMKDGKFRVYDPSYNKREICNSEKELTNLFKYDIS
;
A
#
# COMPACT_ATOMS: atom_id res chain seq x y z
N MET A 1 -27.79 -18.80 2.22
CA MET A 1 -26.46 -18.47 1.66
C MET A 1 -26.61 -17.16 0.91
N SER A 2 -26.34 -16.02 1.55
CA SER A 2 -26.30 -14.75 0.82
C SER A 2 -24.93 -14.65 0.15
N ALA A 3 -24.93 -14.39 -1.16
CA ALA A 3 -23.74 -13.92 -1.84
C ALA A 3 -23.26 -12.67 -1.11
N SER A 4 -21.99 -12.62 -0.71
CA SER A 4 -21.39 -11.38 -0.24
C SER A 4 -21.40 -10.42 -1.43
N GLU A 5 -22.16 -9.33 -1.34
CA GLU A 5 -22.00 -8.19 -2.23
C GLU A 5 -20.58 -7.65 -2.00
N THR A 6 -19.65 -8.09 -2.85
CA THR A 6 -18.34 -7.47 -2.95
C THR A 6 -18.58 -6.13 -3.63
N GLU A 7 -18.59 -5.06 -2.84
CA GLU A 7 -18.62 -3.69 -3.35
C GLU A 7 -17.30 -3.46 -4.12
N ILE A 8 -17.35 -3.60 -5.44
CA ILE A 8 -16.20 -3.33 -6.32
C ILE A 8 -16.09 -1.81 -6.42
N ILE A 9 -15.25 -1.24 -5.56
CA ILE A 9 -14.80 0.14 -5.71
C ILE A 9 -13.65 0.09 -6.72
N ASP A 10 -13.87 0.66 -7.91
CA ASP A 10 -12.82 0.87 -8.91
C ASP A 10 -11.73 1.74 -8.29
N ILE A 11 -10.60 1.13 -7.95
CA ILE A 11 -9.41 1.84 -7.48
C ILE A 11 -8.50 2.15 -8.68
N LEU A 12 -7.23 2.50 -8.46
CA LEU A 12 -6.24 2.62 -9.52
C LEU A 12 -5.19 1.51 -9.42
N GLU A 13 -5.07 0.73 -10.48
CA GLU A 13 -3.98 -0.24 -10.68
C GLU A 13 -2.64 0.47 -10.90
N GLN A 14 -1.56 -0.15 -10.45
CA GLN A 14 -0.20 0.38 -10.55
C GLN A 14 0.20 0.67 -12.00
N ALA A 15 -0.34 -0.09 -12.98
CA ALA A 15 -0.10 0.15 -14.40
C ALA A 15 -0.59 1.53 -14.86
N LYS A 16 -1.60 2.10 -14.20
CA LYS A 16 -2.08 3.48 -14.42
C LYS A 16 -1.34 4.48 -13.54
N VAL A 17 -0.96 4.10 -12.33
CA VAL A 17 -0.23 4.97 -11.39
C VAL A 17 1.21 5.24 -11.85
N ILE A 18 1.94 4.24 -12.32
CA ILE A 18 3.38 4.34 -12.68
C ILE A 18 3.61 5.41 -13.77
N PRO A 19 2.89 5.41 -14.91
CA PRO A 19 3.10 6.45 -15.91
C PRO A 19 2.84 7.85 -15.35
N MET A 20 1.81 8.02 -14.52
CA MET A 20 1.45 9.32 -13.94
C MET A 20 2.47 9.78 -12.90
N LEU A 21 3.00 8.86 -12.10
CA LEU A 21 4.12 9.13 -11.21
C LEU A 21 5.36 9.58 -11.99
N LYS A 22 5.70 8.90 -13.10
CA LYS A 22 6.82 9.29 -13.97
C LYS A 22 6.63 10.71 -14.54
N GLU A 23 5.43 11.06 -15.02
CA GLU A 23 5.14 12.41 -15.49
C GLU A 23 5.29 13.45 -14.37
N TYR A 24 4.78 13.14 -13.18
CA TYR A 24 4.90 14.02 -12.01
C TYR A 24 6.34 14.27 -11.61
N LEU A 25 7.16 13.21 -11.53
CA LEU A 25 8.57 13.32 -11.16
C LEU A 25 9.37 14.12 -12.20
N ARG A 26 9.13 13.87 -13.49
CA ARG A 26 9.77 14.61 -14.59
C ARG A 26 9.41 16.09 -14.56
N PHE A 27 8.13 16.43 -14.38
CA PHE A 27 7.66 17.82 -14.32
C PHE A 27 8.31 18.60 -13.17
N ASN A 28 8.57 17.94 -12.03
CA ASN A 28 9.19 18.54 -10.85
C ASN A 28 10.72 18.38 -10.81
N ASN A 29 11.37 17.95 -11.90
CA ASN A 29 12.83 17.74 -12.00
C ASN A 29 13.41 16.77 -10.95
N PHE A 30 12.64 15.76 -10.52
CA PHE A 30 13.16 14.69 -9.68
C PHE A 30 13.87 13.64 -10.53
N ASN A 31 15.16 13.43 -10.28
CA ASN A 31 15.98 12.43 -10.97
C ASN A 31 15.86 11.04 -10.29
N LEU A 32 14.63 10.51 -10.24
CA LEU A 32 14.32 9.17 -9.74
C LEU A 32 13.64 8.37 -10.83
N GLU A 33 14.30 7.29 -11.26
CA GLU A 33 13.73 6.37 -12.22
C GLU A 33 12.89 5.31 -11.50
N VAL A 34 11.59 5.31 -11.80
CA VAL A 34 10.70 4.21 -11.44
C VAL A 34 10.85 3.17 -12.55
N GLU A 35 11.53 2.06 -12.27
CA GLU A 35 11.66 0.96 -13.23
C GLU A 35 10.32 0.29 -13.52
N ASP A 36 10.21 -0.38 -14.67
CA ASP A 36 8.97 -1.02 -15.12
C ASP A 36 8.61 -2.30 -14.34
N GLY A 37 9.47 -2.73 -13.41
CA GLY A 37 9.26 -3.89 -12.53
C GLY A 37 8.12 -3.75 -11.51
N GLY A 38 7.36 -2.66 -11.58
CA GLY A 38 6.21 -2.39 -10.71
C GLY A 38 6.58 -1.72 -9.39
N ILE A 39 5.63 -1.00 -8.81
CA ILE A 39 5.75 -0.34 -7.50
C ILE A 39 4.86 -1.01 -6.44
N CYS A 40 4.33 -2.21 -6.73
CA CYS A 40 3.40 -2.93 -5.86
C CYS A 40 3.89 -3.08 -4.42
N ALA A 41 5.16 -3.44 -4.20
CA ALA A 41 5.73 -3.56 -2.86
C ALA A 41 5.69 -2.24 -2.08
N GLY A 42 6.01 -1.13 -2.76
CA GLY A 42 5.95 0.21 -2.16
C GLY A 42 4.51 0.63 -1.86
N LEU A 43 3.59 0.44 -2.81
CA LEU A 43 2.16 0.75 -2.64
C LEU A 43 1.53 -0.09 -1.53
N ALA A 44 1.86 -1.38 -1.43
CA ALA A 44 1.38 -2.28 -0.39
C ALA A 44 1.88 -1.83 1.01
N ALA A 45 3.16 -1.51 1.14
CA ALA A 45 3.72 -1.02 2.40
C ALA A 45 3.11 0.32 2.84
N VAL A 46 2.91 1.26 1.90
CA VAL A 46 2.24 2.54 2.20
C VAL A 46 0.76 2.32 2.54
N PHE A 47 0.05 1.40 1.87
CA PHE A 47 -1.31 1.05 2.28
C PHE A 47 -1.32 0.54 3.74
N CYS A 48 -0.41 -0.35 4.13
CA CYS A 48 -0.30 -0.81 5.51
C CYS A 48 -0.13 0.35 6.50
N LYS A 49 0.67 1.37 6.18
CA LYS A 49 0.76 2.60 7.00
C LYS A 49 -0.62 3.23 7.17
N TYR A 50 -1.30 3.57 6.07
CA TYR A 50 -2.56 4.29 6.14
C TYR A 50 -3.65 3.46 6.82
N ALA A 51 -3.64 2.14 6.64
CA ALA A 51 -4.56 1.23 7.32
C ALA A 51 -4.33 1.21 8.84
N LEU A 52 -3.08 1.13 9.30
CA LEU A 52 -2.71 1.22 10.71
C LEU A 52 -3.08 2.57 11.35
N GLU A 53 -3.13 3.64 10.55
CA GLU A 53 -3.57 4.97 10.97
C GLU A 53 -5.09 5.17 10.85
N GLU A 54 -5.83 4.16 10.42
CA GLU A 54 -7.27 4.22 10.10
C GLU A 54 -7.64 5.22 8.99
N ARG A 55 -6.74 5.46 8.04
CA ARG A 55 -6.88 6.43 6.94
C ARG A 55 -6.87 5.78 5.55
N GLU A 56 -7.40 4.57 5.41
CA GLU A 56 -7.46 3.83 4.13
C GLU A 56 -8.07 4.68 3.00
N GLU A 57 -9.18 5.38 3.24
CA GLU A 57 -9.80 6.23 2.21
C GLU A 57 -8.89 7.37 1.76
N LYS A 58 -8.07 7.91 2.67
CA LYS A 58 -7.09 8.93 2.32
C LYS A 58 -6.03 8.35 1.39
N PHE A 59 -5.58 7.13 1.60
CA PHE A 59 -4.64 6.47 0.69
C PHE A 59 -5.18 6.41 -0.74
N PHE A 60 -6.43 5.96 -0.92
CA PHE A 60 -7.05 5.89 -2.25
C PHE A 60 -7.27 7.28 -2.87
N ALA A 61 -7.72 8.25 -2.08
CA ALA A 61 -7.86 9.63 -2.56
C ALA A 61 -6.52 10.24 -3.03
N MET A 62 -5.41 9.90 -2.36
CA MET A 62 -4.07 10.34 -2.78
C MET A 62 -3.61 9.66 -4.08
N LEU A 63 -3.96 8.39 -4.31
CA LEU A 63 -3.72 7.72 -5.60
C LEU A 63 -4.49 8.40 -6.73
N ASP A 64 -5.77 8.72 -6.51
CA ASP A 64 -6.59 9.42 -7.49
C ASP A 64 -6.05 10.81 -7.79
N LEU A 65 -5.61 11.54 -6.76
CA LEU A 65 -5.00 12.85 -6.91
C LEU A 65 -3.69 12.76 -7.72
N LEU A 66 -2.83 11.79 -7.42
CA LEU A 66 -1.60 11.53 -8.18
C LEU A 66 -1.91 11.28 -9.67
N HIS A 67 -2.86 10.39 -9.94
CA HIS A 67 -3.26 10.04 -11.30
C HIS A 67 -3.83 11.25 -12.06
N LYS A 68 -4.73 12.00 -11.43
CA LYS A 68 -5.29 13.23 -12.00
C LYS A 68 -4.21 14.26 -12.31
N LYS A 69 -3.30 14.52 -11.37
CA LYS A 69 -2.21 15.49 -11.57
C LYS A 69 -1.24 15.06 -12.68
N GLY A 70 -0.88 13.79 -12.73
CA GLY A 70 -0.07 13.25 -13.83
C GLY A 70 -0.76 13.41 -15.19
N LEU A 71 -2.08 13.21 -15.26
CA LEU A 71 -2.86 13.44 -16.49
C LEU A 71 -2.92 14.91 -16.88
N ASP A 72 -3.08 15.82 -15.92
CA ASP A 72 -3.10 17.26 -16.19
C ASP A 72 -1.74 17.74 -16.72
N ILE A 73 -0.63 17.26 -16.13
CA ILE A 73 0.75 17.49 -16.60
C ILE A 73 0.90 16.98 -18.04
N LYS A 74 0.55 15.71 -18.28
CA LYS A 74 0.69 15.06 -19.58
C LYS A 74 -0.09 15.78 -20.69
N ASN A 75 -1.27 16.29 -20.35
CA ASN A 75 -2.16 17.00 -21.27
C ASN A 75 -1.90 18.52 -21.32
N GLN A 76 -0.86 19.03 -20.64
CA GLN A 76 -0.51 20.46 -20.59
C GLN A 76 -1.68 21.35 -20.13
N LYS A 77 -2.53 20.86 -19.23
CA LYS A 77 -3.65 21.64 -18.69
C LYS A 77 -3.15 22.63 -17.65
N ASN A 78 -3.82 23.79 -17.55
CA ASN A 78 -3.55 24.79 -16.52
C ASN A 78 -3.59 24.15 -15.13
N GLN A 79 -2.46 24.18 -14.43
CA GLN A 79 -2.36 23.70 -13.06
C GLN A 79 -2.86 24.81 -12.15
N GLY A 80 -4.16 24.79 -11.84
CA GLY A 80 -4.73 25.70 -10.84
C GLY A 80 -3.96 25.61 -9.52
N ASP A 81 -3.81 26.75 -8.84
CA ASP A 81 -3.07 26.89 -7.60
C ASP A 81 -3.80 26.16 -6.45
N GLN A 82 -3.28 24.99 -6.06
CA GLN A 82 -3.77 24.18 -4.93
C GLN A 82 -2.59 23.74 -4.08
N SER A 83 -1.95 24.72 -3.43
CA SER A 83 -0.69 24.55 -2.71
C SER A 83 -0.72 23.50 -1.58
N GLU A 84 -1.85 23.37 -0.86
CA GLU A 84 -1.97 22.41 0.24
C GLU A 84 -2.13 20.96 -0.23
N ASP A 85 -2.96 20.72 -1.25
CA ASP A 85 -3.12 19.40 -1.88
C ASP A 85 -1.81 18.92 -2.50
N LEU A 86 -1.02 19.84 -3.06
CA LEU A 86 0.31 19.54 -3.60
C LEU A 86 1.31 19.13 -2.52
N SER A 87 1.30 19.77 -1.35
CA SER A 87 2.18 19.39 -0.24
C SER A 87 1.87 17.98 0.29
N GLN A 88 0.59 17.66 0.44
CA GLN A 88 0.16 16.32 0.83
C GLN A 88 0.50 15.28 -0.23
N LEU A 89 0.33 15.62 -1.52
CA LEU A 89 0.70 14.76 -2.64
C LEU A 89 2.21 14.49 -2.69
N ASN A 90 3.03 15.52 -2.51
CA ASN A 90 4.48 15.37 -2.44
C ASN A 90 4.90 14.45 -1.29
N SER A 91 4.26 14.60 -0.12
CA SER A 91 4.51 13.74 1.03
C SER A 91 4.13 12.29 0.74
N PHE A 92 2.97 12.07 0.13
CA PHE A 92 2.51 10.74 -0.29
C PHE A 92 3.43 10.08 -1.33
N ILE A 93 3.86 10.84 -2.34
CA ILE A 93 4.83 10.37 -3.34
C ILE A 93 6.16 10.00 -2.68
N ALA A 94 6.64 10.83 -1.74
CA ALA A 94 7.86 10.53 -1.00
C ALA A 94 7.72 9.22 -0.20
N GLU A 95 6.56 8.96 0.42
CA GLU A 95 6.29 7.70 1.12
C GLU A 95 6.35 6.49 0.17
N ILE A 96 5.74 6.60 -1.02
CA ILE A 96 5.82 5.54 -2.05
C ILE A 96 7.27 5.28 -2.45
N LEU A 97 8.05 6.34 -2.71
CA LEU A 97 9.43 6.22 -3.15
C LEU A 97 10.34 5.64 -2.05
N LEU A 98 10.15 6.07 -0.80
CA LEU A 98 10.88 5.53 0.35
C LEU A 98 10.59 4.04 0.56
N ALA A 99 9.35 3.61 0.32
CA ALA A 99 8.96 2.22 0.44
C ALA A 99 9.41 1.37 -0.75
N PHE A 100 9.35 1.92 -1.96
CA PHE A 100 9.70 1.22 -3.19
C PHE A 100 11.22 1.10 -3.41
N LEU A 101 11.99 2.16 -3.09
CA LEU A 101 13.43 2.26 -3.33
C LEU A 101 14.22 2.60 -2.05
N PRO A 102 14.04 1.87 -0.93
CA PRO A 102 14.71 2.22 0.32
C PRO A 102 16.24 2.26 0.19
N GLN A 103 16.81 1.42 -0.68
CA GLN A 103 18.25 1.38 -0.99
C GLN A 103 18.80 2.68 -1.60
N LYS A 104 17.96 3.47 -2.28
CA LYS A 104 18.37 4.77 -2.85
C LYS A 104 18.53 5.85 -1.76
N PHE A 105 17.88 5.67 -0.61
CA PHE A 105 17.93 6.60 0.52
C PHE A 105 18.82 6.09 1.67
N ASN A 106 18.98 4.77 1.77
CA ASN A 106 19.87 4.12 2.72
C ASN A 106 20.42 2.83 2.13
N THR A 107 21.72 2.82 1.80
CA THR A 107 22.40 1.71 1.11
C THR A 107 22.47 0.40 1.90
N LYS A 108 22.11 0.43 3.21
CA LYS A 108 22.01 -0.76 4.05
C LYS A 108 20.65 -1.46 3.95
N LEU A 109 19.69 -0.86 3.23
CA LEU A 109 18.35 -1.38 3.05
C LEU A 109 18.18 -1.99 1.66
N SER A 110 17.20 -2.88 1.56
CA SER A 110 16.76 -3.56 0.34
C SER A 110 15.25 -3.40 0.19
N GLN A 111 14.66 -3.88 -0.91
CA GLN A 111 13.21 -3.80 -1.12
C GLN A 111 12.40 -4.56 -0.05
N ASP A 112 13.01 -5.56 0.60
CA ASP A 112 12.41 -6.28 1.75
C ASP A 112 12.24 -5.37 2.98
N ASP A 113 12.91 -4.21 3.00
CA ASP A 113 12.84 -3.21 4.06
C ASP A 113 11.81 -2.09 3.77
N ASN A 114 10.87 -2.32 2.84
CA ASN A 114 9.89 -1.34 2.35
C ASN A 114 9.10 -0.57 3.45
N GLY A 115 8.92 -1.14 4.64
CA GLY A 115 8.29 -0.46 5.78
C GLY A 115 9.23 0.44 6.59
N LYS A 116 10.54 0.20 6.60
CA LYS A 116 11.46 0.79 7.60
C LYS A 116 11.62 2.31 7.49
N LEU A 117 11.51 2.84 6.27
CA LEU A 117 11.60 4.28 6.01
C LEU A 117 10.25 5.00 6.09
N VAL A 118 9.15 4.24 6.23
CA VAL A 118 7.79 4.77 6.33
C VAL A 118 7.45 4.97 7.81
N LYS A 119 6.99 6.18 8.15
CA LYS A 119 6.56 6.54 9.51
C LYS A 119 5.04 6.45 9.64
N ILE A 120 4.58 5.82 10.71
CA ILE A 120 3.19 5.82 11.16
C ILE A 120 2.99 6.89 12.25
N LEU A 121 1.86 7.57 12.19
CA LEU A 121 1.35 8.42 13.25
C LEU A 121 0.64 7.56 14.28
N ILE A 122 1.07 7.64 15.53
CA ILE A 122 0.43 6.94 16.65
C ILE A 122 -0.15 8.02 17.57
N GLU A 123 -1.43 7.90 17.90
CA GLU A 123 -2.05 8.72 18.94
C GLU A 123 -1.62 8.18 20.30
N ASN A 124 -0.97 9.04 21.10
CA ASN A 124 -0.57 8.66 22.44
C ASN A 124 -1.79 8.77 23.38
N GLU A 125 -2.32 7.64 23.84
CA GLU A 125 -3.51 7.57 24.72
C GLU A 125 -3.35 8.39 26.01
N LYS A 126 -2.11 8.63 26.47
CA LYS A 126 -1.84 9.38 27.70
C LYS A 126 -1.89 10.90 27.52
N GLU A 127 -1.71 11.38 26.30
CA GLU A 127 -1.66 12.80 25.98
C GLU A 127 -2.33 13.00 24.62
N SER A 128 -3.66 13.14 24.62
CA SER A 128 -4.57 13.16 23.46
C SER A 128 -4.34 14.29 22.43
N LYS A 129 -3.13 14.85 22.37
CA LYS A 129 -2.70 15.90 21.43
C LYS A 129 -1.31 15.67 20.83
N ILE A 130 -0.53 14.69 21.28
CA ILE A 130 0.78 14.40 20.68
C ILE A 130 0.65 13.20 19.75
N LYS A 131 0.82 13.46 18.45
CA LYS A 131 1.02 12.42 17.44
C LYS A 131 2.50 12.08 17.40
N GLU A 132 2.88 10.99 18.04
CA GLU A 132 4.23 10.46 17.90
C GLU A 132 4.39 9.82 16.53
N THR A 133 5.58 9.93 15.95
CA THR A 133 5.90 9.21 14.72
C THR A 133 6.81 8.04 15.04
N LYS A 134 6.41 6.85 14.63
CA LYS A 134 7.23 5.63 14.76
C LYS A 134 7.47 5.04 13.39
N SER A 135 8.68 4.55 13.12
CA SER A 135 8.92 3.77 11.91
C SER A 135 8.13 2.46 11.98
N MET A 136 7.57 2.03 10.84
CA MET A 136 7.05 0.67 10.76
C MET A 136 8.20 -0.31 10.95
N THR A 137 7.98 -1.30 11.81
CA THR A 137 8.96 -2.35 12.08
C THR A 137 8.34 -3.69 11.73
N LEU A 138 9.04 -4.48 10.91
CA LEU A 138 8.65 -5.84 10.63
C LEU A 138 8.77 -6.66 11.92
N GLN A 139 7.64 -7.10 12.45
CA GLN A 139 7.60 -8.00 13.61
C GLN A 139 8.00 -9.41 13.21
N TYR A 140 7.61 -9.81 11.99
CA TYR A 140 7.91 -11.11 11.40
C TYR A 140 8.27 -10.90 9.92
N ASN A 141 9.28 -11.64 9.45
CA ASN A 141 9.61 -11.77 8.03
C ASN A 141 9.84 -13.26 7.75
N LEU A 142 8.89 -13.90 7.08
CA LEU A 142 8.83 -15.36 6.93
C LEU A 142 8.71 -15.71 5.45
N GLY A 143 9.74 -16.37 4.90
CA GLY A 143 9.64 -17.06 3.61
C GLY A 143 9.02 -18.43 3.79
N LEU A 144 7.89 -18.69 3.13
CA LEU A 144 7.15 -19.95 3.26
C LEU A 144 6.65 -20.43 1.89
N THR A 145 6.98 -21.67 1.55
CA THR A 145 6.30 -22.41 0.48
C THR A 145 5.34 -23.40 1.13
N ALA A 146 4.03 -23.21 0.91
CA ALA A 146 3.02 -23.98 1.61
C ALA A 146 1.77 -24.17 0.75
N SER A 147 1.04 -25.27 0.97
CA SER A 147 -0.24 -25.50 0.28
C SER A 147 -1.28 -24.46 0.69
N PRO A 148 -2.31 -24.21 -0.13
CA PRO A 148 -3.42 -23.31 0.22
C PRO A 148 -4.06 -23.64 1.58
N SER A 149 -4.18 -24.93 1.92
CA SER A 149 -4.72 -25.37 3.21
C SER A 149 -3.87 -24.93 4.42
N VAL A 150 -2.55 -24.87 4.28
CA VAL A 150 -1.64 -24.39 5.32
C VAL A 150 -1.72 -22.87 5.43
N TRP A 151 -1.77 -22.15 4.30
CA TRP A 151 -2.01 -20.70 4.30
C TRP A 151 -3.32 -20.30 4.99
N THR A 152 -4.41 -21.02 4.72
CA THR A 152 -5.68 -20.83 5.44
C THR A 152 -5.51 -20.98 6.96
N GLN A 153 -4.71 -21.94 7.43
CA GLN A 153 -4.44 -22.13 8.86
C GLN A 153 -3.59 -20.99 9.45
N ILE A 154 -2.62 -20.48 8.68
CA ILE A 154 -1.80 -19.33 9.07
C ILE A 154 -2.69 -18.08 9.22
N PHE A 155 -3.52 -17.78 8.21
CA PHE A 155 -4.43 -16.63 8.28
C PHE A 155 -5.43 -16.74 9.43
N LYS A 156 -5.82 -17.96 9.82
CA LYS A 156 -6.67 -18.18 10.99
C LYS A 156 -6.01 -17.73 12.30
N LYS A 157 -4.68 -17.81 12.39
CA LYS A 157 -3.93 -17.29 13.55
C LYS A 157 -3.91 -15.77 13.60
N PHE A 158 -3.88 -15.12 12.43
CA PHE A 158 -3.88 -13.66 12.33
C PHE A 158 -5.27 -13.02 12.44
N LYS A 159 -6.34 -13.74 12.11
CA LYS A 159 -7.71 -13.21 12.07
C LYS A 159 -8.16 -12.50 13.36
N ASN A 160 -7.63 -12.93 14.50
CA ASN A 160 -8.01 -12.39 15.82
C ASN A 160 -7.07 -11.29 16.32
N ILE A 161 -6.08 -10.87 15.52
CA ILE A 161 -5.15 -9.80 15.86
C ILE A 161 -5.62 -8.54 15.15
N ASP A 162 -6.53 -7.82 15.79
CA ASP A 162 -7.03 -6.54 15.29
C ASP A 162 -5.89 -5.50 15.22
N GLY A 163 -5.92 -4.63 14.21
CA GLY A 163 -4.83 -3.67 13.97
C GLY A 163 -3.55 -4.30 13.42
N CYS A 164 -3.58 -5.55 12.95
CA CYS A 164 -2.46 -6.19 12.28
C CYS A 164 -2.43 -5.86 10.79
N ALA A 165 -1.33 -5.29 10.30
CA ALA A 165 -1.07 -5.12 8.87
C ALA A 165 0.07 -6.03 8.42
N MET A 166 -0.06 -6.62 7.24
CA MET A 166 0.94 -7.49 6.63
C MET A 166 1.02 -7.24 5.12
N THR A 167 2.21 -7.41 4.57
CA THR A 167 2.40 -7.58 3.14
C THR A 167 2.56 -9.07 2.83
N ILE A 168 2.02 -9.51 1.70
CA ILE A 168 2.25 -10.85 1.16
C ILE A 168 2.93 -10.65 -0.19
N THR A 169 4.07 -11.30 -0.39
CA THR A 169 4.94 -11.06 -1.53
C THR A 169 5.35 -12.36 -2.18
N SER A 170 5.27 -12.40 -3.52
CA SER A 170 5.93 -13.36 -4.40
C SER A 170 7.08 -12.66 -5.14
N PRO A 171 7.92 -13.37 -5.92
CA PRO A 171 9.02 -12.74 -6.65
C PRO A 171 8.60 -11.60 -7.61
N THR A 172 7.34 -11.57 -8.03
CA THR A 172 6.84 -10.62 -9.05
C THR A 172 5.62 -9.82 -8.60
N HIS A 173 5.11 -10.03 -7.38
CA HIS A 173 3.89 -9.39 -6.93
C HIS A 173 3.88 -9.16 -5.42
N SER A 174 3.27 -8.05 -4.99
CA SER A 174 3.08 -7.72 -3.59
C SER A 174 1.70 -7.13 -3.36
N ILE A 175 1.09 -7.53 -2.26
CA ILE A 175 -0.21 -7.04 -1.81
C ILE A 175 -0.15 -6.64 -0.35
N ALA A 176 -1.17 -5.93 0.11
CA ALA A 176 -1.35 -5.61 1.51
C ALA A 176 -2.63 -6.24 2.07
N VAL A 177 -2.56 -6.65 3.33
CA VAL A 177 -3.69 -7.14 4.11
C VAL A 177 -3.70 -6.43 5.44
N PHE A 178 -4.84 -5.91 5.84
CA PHE A 178 -5.07 -5.30 7.14
C PHE A 178 -6.23 -5.97 7.86
N MET A 179 -6.02 -6.31 9.13
CA MET A 179 -7.02 -6.90 10.00
C MET A 179 -7.80 -5.82 10.71
N LYS A 180 -9.10 -5.76 10.43
CA LYS A 180 -10.04 -4.89 11.13
C LYS A 180 -11.38 -5.57 11.32
N ASP A 181 -11.90 -5.57 12.55
CA ASP A 181 -13.21 -6.12 12.92
C ASP A 181 -13.36 -7.61 12.53
N GLY A 182 -12.27 -8.38 12.67
CA GLY A 182 -12.24 -9.80 12.31
C GLY A 182 -12.32 -10.09 10.81
N LYS A 183 -12.16 -9.08 9.96
CA LYS A 183 -12.17 -9.18 8.49
C LYS A 183 -10.80 -8.80 7.92
N PHE A 184 -10.46 -9.39 6.78
CA PHE A 184 -9.25 -9.06 6.04
C PHE A 184 -9.57 -7.99 5.01
N ARG A 185 -9.02 -6.79 5.17
CA ARG A 185 -9.06 -5.71 4.17
C ARG A 185 -7.84 -5.85 3.28
N VAL A 186 -8.07 -6.20 2.02
CA VAL A 186 -7.03 -6.54 1.06
C VAL A 186 -6.91 -5.42 0.03
N TYR A 187 -5.68 -5.03 -0.26
CA TYR A 187 -5.34 -4.15 -1.36
C TYR A 187 -4.31 -4.83 -2.25
N ASP A 188 -4.66 -4.98 -3.52
CA ASP A 188 -3.79 -5.50 -4.57
C ASP A 188 -3.51 -4.38 -5.58
N PRO A 189 -2.27 -3.84 -5.62
CA PRO A 189 -1.89 -2.79 -6.54
C PRO A 189 -1.93 -3.21 -8.01
N SER A 190 -1.83 -4.49 -8.35
CA SER A 190 -1.70 -4.97 -9.74
C SER A 190 -3.05 -5.16 -10.43
N TYR A 191 -4.09 -5.51 -9.68
CA TYR A 191 -5.38 -5.95 -10.27
C TYR A 191 -6.58 -5.07 -9.90
N ASN A 192 -6.32 -3.80 -9.58
CA ASN A 192 -7.36 -2.85 -9.23
C ASN A 192 -8.32 -3.30 -8.12
N LYS A 193 -7.80 -4.05 -7.16
CA LYS A 193 -8.63 -4.84 -6.26
C LYS A 193 -8.48 -4.35 -4.82
N ARG A 194 -9.58 -3.81 -4.29
CA ARG A 194 -9.82 -3.56 -2.88
C ARG A 194 -10.92 -4.50 -2.44
N GLU A 195 -10.63 -5.43 -1.53
CA GLU A 195 -11.60 -6.44 -1.11
C GLU A 195 -11.66 -6.62 0.39
N ILE A 196 -12.84 -7.00 0.89
CA ILE A 196 -13.03 -7.39 2.27
C ILE A 196 -13.32 -8.90 2.28
N CYS A 197 -12.35 -9.69 2.72
CA CYS A 197 -12.56 -11.13 2.92
C CYS A 197 -13.09 -11.37 4.33
N ASN A 198 -14.20 -12.08 4.41
CA ASN A 198 -14.83 -12.47 5.68
C ASN A 198 -14.25 -13.80 6.21
N SER A 199 -13.53 -14.53 5.36
CA SER A 199 -12.91 -15.81 5.69
C SER A 199 -11.47 -15.93 5.22
N GLU A 200 -10.72 -16.74 5.93
CA GLU A 200 -9.35 -17.14 5.62
C GLU A 200 -9.27 -17.86 4.27
N LYS A 201 -10.34 -18.58 3.91
CA LYS A 201 -10.46 -19.28 2.63
C LYS A 201 -10.66 -18.31 1.47
N GLU A 202 -11.50 -17.28 1.65
CA GLU A 202 -11.61 -16.19 0.67
C GLU A 202 -10.24 -15.55 0.43
N LEU A 203 -9.54 -15.16 1.51
CA LEU A 203 -8.21 -14.59 1.42
C LEU A 203 -7.22 -15.50 0.69
N THR A 204 -7.17 -16.78 1.05
CA THR A 204 -6.30 -17.78 0.40
C THR A 204 -6.61 -17.92 -1.09
N ASN A 205 -7.90 -17.89 -1.47
CA ASN A 205 -8.31 -18.01 -2.87
C ASN A 205 -7.88 -16.80 -3.70
N LEU A 206 -7.76 -15.62 -3.10
CA LEU A 206 -7.27 -14.43 -3.79
C LEU A 206 -5.84 -14.60 -4.28
N PHE A 207 -5.01 -15.28 -3.49
CA PHE A 207 -3.58 -15.35 -3.74
C PHE A 207 -3.14 -16.67 -4.34
N LYS A 208 -4.07 -17.61 -4.58
CA LYS A 208 -3.73 -18.99 -4.96
C LYS A 208 -2.82 -19.11 -6.19
N TYR A 209 -2.72 -18.07 -7.02
CA TYR A 209 -1.83 -18.00 -8.17
C TYR A 209 -0.47 -17.32 -7.88
N ASP A 210 -0.38 -16.57 -6.78
CA ASP A 210 0.82 -15.89 -6.31
C ASP A 210 1.58 -16.69 -5.23
N ILE A 211 0.88 -17.60 -4.53
CA ILE A 211 1.43 -18.43 -3.43
C ILE A 211 1.66 -19.91 -3.81
N SER A 212 1.44 -20.28 -5.08
CA SER A 212 1.66 -21.62 -5.63
C SER A 212 2.93 -21.69 -6.47
#